data_AF-A0A9D4B5J1-F1
#
_entry.id   AF-A0A9D4B5J1-F1
#
_cell.length_a   1.000
_cell.length_b   1.000
_cell.length_c   1.000
_cell.angle_alpha   90.00
_cell.angle_beta   90.00
_cell.angle_gamma   90.00
#
_symmetry.space_group_name_H-M   'P 1'
#
loop_
_entity.id
_entity.type
_entity.pdbx_description
1 polymer ?
#
loop_
_entity_poly.entity_id
_entity_poly.type
_entity_poly.pdbx_seq_one_letter_code
_entity_poly.pdbx_strand_id
1 'polypeptide(L)'
;MQLERSKVNPLPCHISAVSLANDFLRYFTDKIFKLWDDLDAISSDPSSANISIGTFKDSVMNMFTEFKPLSENDIAKLVFSSKTTCELDVFPTNKLKGHFTQLAPVVTEIVTRSLLSSVCS
;
A
#
# COMPACT_ATOMS: atom_id res chain seq x y z
N MET A 1 16.10 -29.64 -0.91
CA MET A 1 14.63 -29.86 -0.84
C MET A 1 14.00 -29.09 -1.99
N GLN A 2 13.58 -29.77 -3.06
CA GLN A 2 12.82 -29.15 -4.14
C GLN A 2 11.35 -29.08 -3.72
N LEU A 3 10.74 -27.89 -3.75
CA LEU A 3 9.29 -27.76 -3.60
C LEU A 3 8.65 -28.17 -4.93
N GLU A 4 8.00 -29.33 -4.95
CA GLU A 4 7.05 -29.72 -5.98
C GLU A 4 5.88 -28.71 -5.96
N ARG A 5 5.91 -27.75 -6.90
CA ARG A 5 4.80 -26.80 -7.09
C ARG A 5 3.66 -27.54 -7.75
N SER A 6 2.75 -28.11 -6.97
CA SER A 6 1.49 -28.67 -7.48
C SER A 6 0.84 -27.65 -8.42
N LYS A 7 0.57 -28.05 -9.67
CA LYS A 7 -0.14 -27.24 -10.68
C LYS A 7 -1.58 -26.98 -10.20
N VAL A 8 -1.75 -26.00 -9.32
CA VAL A 8 -3.07 -25.44 -9.04
C VAL A 8 -3.48 -24.68 -10.28
N ASN A 9 -4.59 -25.08 -10.90
CA ASN A 9 -5.11 -24.39 -12.05
C ASN A 9 -5.53 -22.98 -11.59
N PRO A 10 -4.90 -21.89 -12.09
CA PRO A 10 -5.17 -20.55 -11.58
C PRO A 10 -6.54 -20.03 -12.01
N LEU A 11 -7.23 -20.77 -12.87
CA LEU A 11 -8.53 -20.39 -13.41
C LEU A 11 -9.66 -20.88 -12.49
N PRO A 12 -10.73 -20.07 -12.31
CA PRO A 12 -11.95 -20.53 -11.67
C PRO A 12 -12.50 -21.80 -12.31
N CYS A 13 -13.23 -22.62 -11.55
CA CYS A 13 -13.94 -23.76 -12.09
C CYS A 13 -14.95 -23.29 -13.14
N HIS A 14 -14.92 -23.88 -14.35
CA HIS A 14 -15.75 -23.45 -15.46
C HIS A 14 -16.10 -24.62 -16.38
N ILE A 15 -17.25 -24.53 -17.05
CA ILE A 15 -17.79 -25.58 -17.93
C ILE A 15 -17.13 -25.53 -19.32
N SER A 16 -16.73 -24.34 -19.78
CA SER A 16 -16.01 -24.13 -21.04
C SER A 16 -15.27 -22.80 -21.02
N ALA A 17 -14.24 -22.65 -21.88
CA ALA A 17 -13.51 -21.39 -21.99
C ALA A 17 -14.43 -20.20 -22.36
N VAL A 18 -15.48 -20.46 -23.14
CA VAL A 18 -16.50 -19.47 -23.49
C VAL A 18 -17.30 -19.05 -22.26
N SER A 19 -17.72 -20.00 -21.41
CA SER A 19 -18.39 -19.68 -20.14
C SER A 19 -17.51 -18.81 -19.26
N LEU A 20 -16.23 -19.16 -19.11
CA LEU A 20 -15.30 -18.40 -18.29
C LEU A 20 -15.08 -16.98 -18.83
N ALA A 21 -14.96 -16.82 -20.15
CA ALA A 21 -14.81 -15.51 -20.78
C ALA A 21 -16.06 -14.64 -20.55
N ASN A 22 -17.25 -15.23 -20.68
CA ASN A 22 -18.51 -14.53 -20.38
C ASN A 22 -18.65 -14.16 -18.90
N ASP A 23 -18.19 -15.03 -17.99
CA ASP A 23 -18.18 -14.77 -16.56
C ASP A 23 -17.24 -13.61 -16.19
N PHE A 24 -16.04 -13.56 -16.79
CA PHE A 24 -15.15 -12.41 -16.63
C PHE A 24 -15.75 -11.14 -17.21
N LEU A 25 -16.31 -11.19 -18.43
CA LEU A 25 -16.95 -10.04 -19.05
C LEU A 25 -18.03 -9.46 -18.15
N ARG A 26 -18.94 -10.31 -17.64
CA ARG A 26 -19.99 -9.91 -16.70
C ARG A 26 -19.41 -9.31 -15.42
N TYR A 27 -18.47 -10.00 -14.77
CA TYR A 27 -17.86 -9.51 -13.52
C TYR A 27 -17.26 -8.10 -13.67
N PHE A 28 -16.47 -7.87 -14.71
CA PHE A 28 -15.84 -6.56 -14.91
C PHE A 28 -16.86 -5.48 -15.31
N THR A 29 -17.87 -5.85 -16.10
CA THR A 29 -18.97 -4.95 -16.49
C THR A 29 -19.76 -4.50 -15.26
N ASP A 30 -20.19 -5.44 -14.42
CA ASP A 30 -20.93 -5.16 -13.18
C ASP A 30 -20.11 -4.29 -12.23
N LYS A 31 -18.79 -4.51 -12.16
CA LYS A 31 -17.88 -3.72 -11.32
C LYS A 31 -17.73 -2.29 -11.83
N ILE A 32 -17.71 -2.07 -13.14
CA ILE A 32 -17.67 -0.73 -13.74
C ILE A 32 -18.97 0.02 -13.45
N PHE A 33 -20.13 -0.62 -13.67
CA PHE A 33 -21.42 0.01 -13.40
C PHE A 33 -21.57 0.37 -11.92
N LYS A 34 -21.20 -0.54 -11.02
CA LYS A 34 -21.22 -0.24 -9.58
C LYS A 34 -20.35 0.96 -9.22
N LEU A 35 -19.16 1.08 -9.82
CA LEU A 35 -18.28 2.24 -9.59
C LEU A 35 -18.97 3.54 -10.04
N TRP A 36 -19.63 3.54 -11.20
CA TRP A 36 -20.37 4.72 -11.67
C TRP A 36 -21.57 5.05 -10.79
N ASP A 37 -22.35 4.05 -10.37
CA ASP A 37 -23.45 4.24 -9.43
C ASP A 37 -22.96 4.84 -8.10
N ASP A 38 -21.83 4.34 -7.58
CA ASP A 38 -21.21 4.87 -6.36
C ASP A 38 -20.75 6.34 -6.55
N LEU A 39 -20.21 6.70 -7.71
CA LEU A 39 -19.81 8.07 -8.03
C LEU A 39 -21.01 9.02 -8.19
N ASP A 40 -22.09 8.55 -8.83
CA ASP A 40 -23.32 9.31 -9.01
C ASP A 40 -24.07 9.51 -7.69
N ALA A 41 -24.02 8.53 -6.79
CA ALA A 41 -24.54 8.67 -5.43
C ALA A 41 -23.79 9.77 -4.63
N ILE A 42 -22.49 9.94 -4.86
CA ILE A 42 -21.67 10.99 -4.24
C ILE A 42 -21.99 12.37 -4.84
N SER A 43 -22.20 12.45 -6.16
CA SER A 43 -22.47 13.71 -6.86
C SER A 43 -23.90 14.23 -6.64
N SER A 44 -24.82 13.35 -6.26
CA SER A 44 -26.24 13.67 -6.02
C SER A 44 -26.52 14.26 -4.63
N ASP A 45 -25.50 14.42 -3.77
CA ASP A 45 -25.63 15.14 -2.50
C ASP A 45 -25.45 16.66 -2.72
N PRO A 46 -26.51 17.48 -2.70
CA PRO A 46 -26.39 18.93 -2.86
C PRO A 46 -25.62 19.61 -1.70
N SER A 47 -25.31 18.89 -0.61
CA SER A 47 -24.44 19.39 0.45
C SER A 47 -22.94 19.23 0.15
N SER A 48 -22.55 18.38 -0.82
CA SER A 48 -21.15 18.18 -1.22
C SER A 48 -20.68 19.18 -2.29
N ALA A 49 -21.61 19.83 -3.01
CA ALA A 49 -21.32 20.82 -4.06
C ALA A 49 -20.94 22.21 -3.51
N ASN A 50 -21.05 22.45 -2.20
CA ASN A 50 -20.68 23.71 -1.54
C ASN A 50 -19.27 23.67 -0.93
N ILE A 51 -18.33 22.96 -1.54
CA ILE A 51 -16.91 23.25 -1.27
C ILE A 51 -16.61 24.57 -1.99
N SER A 52 -16.89 25.67 -1.29
CA SER A 52 -16.44 27.00 -1.69
C SER A 52 -14.94 26.93 -1.95
N ILE A 53 -14.55 27.07 -3.22
CA ILE A 53 -13.17 27.31 -3.70
C ILE A 53 -12.54 28.57 -3.05
N GLY A 54 -13.28 29.28 -2.18
CA GLY A 54 -12.85 30.45 -1.41
C GLY A 54 -12.13 30.17 -0.08
N THR A 55 -12.07 28.94 0.44
CA THR A 55 -11.36 28.64 1.71
C THR A 55 -10.01 27.91 1.54
N PHE A 56 -9.59 27.62 0.30
CA PHE A 56 -8.26 27.05 0.04
C PHE A 56 -7.10 28.07 0.16
N LYS A 57 -7.40 29.37 0.32
CA LYS A 57 -6.35 30.39 0.47
C LYS A 57 -5.71 30.46 1.85
N ASP A 58 -6.40 30.00 2.90
CA ASP A 58 -5.87 30.02 4.28
C ASP A 58 -5.26 28.68 4.73
N SER A 59 -5.42 27.62 3.95
CA SER A 59 -4.53 26.46 4.02
C SER A 59 -3.30 26.75 3.18
N VAL A 60 -2.53 27.76 3.59
CA VAL A 60 -1.15 27.91 3.16
C VAL A 60 -0.45 26.62 3.54
N MET A 61 -0.30 25.74 2.55
CA MET A 61 0.86 24.90 2.33
C MET A 61 1.59 24.55 3.62
N ASN A 62 1.05 23.61 4.42
CA ASN A 62 1.89 22.85 5.35
C ASN A 62 2.81 21.97 4.49
N MET A 63 3.79 22.62 3.85
CA MET A 63 4.80 21.96 3.06
C MET A 63 5.59 21.10 4.03
N PHE A 64 5.74 19.82 3.69
CA PHE A 64 6.57 18.93 4.47
C PHE A 64 8.02 19.42 4.39
N THR A 65 8.52 20.02 5.48
CA THR A 65 9.83 20.67 5.50
C THR A 65 10.95 19.76 5.96
N GLU A 66 10.67 18.77 6.80
CA GLU A 66 11.69 17.94 7.43
C GLU A 66 11.16 16.61 7.93
N PHE A 67 12.04 15.59 7.93
CA PHE A 67 11.83 14.37 8.69
C PHE A 67 12.41 14.54 10.09
N LYS A 68 11.67 14.08 11.11
CA LYS A 68 12.20 13.95 12.46
C LYS A 68 13.04 12.67 12.57
N PRO A 69 14.15 12.68 13.32
CA PRO A 69 14.87 11.45 13.65
C PRO A 69 13.94 10.43 14.32
N LEU A 70 14.08 9.17 13.93
CA LEU A 70 13.28 8.07 14.46
C LEU A 70 13.99 7.44 15.65
N SER A 71 13.22 7.06 16.68
CA SER A 71 13.76 6.26 17.77
C SER A 71 13.79 4.77 17.41
N GLU A 72 14.63 3.99 18.10
CA GLU A 72 14.64 2.53 17.93
C GLU A 72 13.27 1.90 18.17
N ASN A 73 12.46 2.48 19.07
CA ASN A 73 11.10 2.02 19.34
C ASN A 73 10.15 2.27 18.16
N ASP A 74 10.31 3.39 17.45
CA ASP A 74 9.51 3.69 16.25
C ASP A 74 9.84 2.73 15.12
N ILE A 75 11.14 2.43 14.95
CA ILE A 75 11.61 1.43 13.99
C ILE A 75 11.15 0.02 14.39
N ALA A 76 11.16 -0.31 15.69
CA ALA A 76 10.67 -1.59 16.18
C ALA A 76 9.20 -1.81 15.78
N LYS A 77 8.34 -0.82 16.03
CA LYS A 77 6.93 -0.88 15.63
C LYS A 77 6.78 -1.12 14.14
N LEU A 78 7.58 -0.42 13.32
CA LEU A 78 7.59 -0.60 11.87
C LEU A 78 7.95 -2.05 11.51
N VAL A 79 9.12 -2.52 11.93
CA VAL A 79 9.64 -3.86 11.60
C VAL A 79 8.72 -4.97 12.06
N PHE A 80 8.18 -4.90 13.28
CA PHE A 80 7.30 -5.94 13.80
C PHE A 80 5.92 -5.94 13.14
N SER A 81 5.43 -4.79 12.67
CA SER A 81 4.18 -4.68 11.91
C SER A 81 4.29 -5.15 10.45
N SER A 82 5.50 -5.15 9.88
CA SER A 82 5.74 -5.58 8.49
C SER A 82 5.43 -7.06 8.29
N LYS A 83 4.62 -7.39 7.27
CA LYS A 83 4.22 -8.78 6.95
C LYS A 83 4.84 -9.30 5.65
N THR A 84 5.36 -8.41 4.82
CA THR A 84 5.83 -8.72 3.48
C THR A 84 7.36 -8.75 3.44
N THR A 85 7.89 -9.60 2.57
CA THR A 85 9.29 -9.60 2.14
C THR A 85 9.27 -9.64 0.61
N CYS A 86 10.17 -8.92 -0.03
CA CYS A 86 10.37 -8.96 -1.47
C CYS A 86 11.42 -10.03 -1.83
N GLU A 87 11.32 -10.64 -3.01
CA GLU A 87 12.34 -11.57 -3.51
C GLU A 87 13.72 -10.90 -3.69
N LEU A 88 13.75 -9.57 -3.80
CA LEU A 88 14.97 -8.76 -3.93
C LEU A 88 15.53 -8.28 -2.58
N ASP A 89 14.89 -8.61 -1.44
CA ASP A 89 15.41 -8.19 -0.14
C ASP A 89 16.70 -8.94 0.19
N VAL A 90 17.77 -8.18 0.44
CA VAL A 90 19.06 -8.72 0.90
C VAL A 90 18.92 -9.40 2.27
N PHE A 91 17.87 -9.08 3.03
CA PHE A 91 17.58 -9.68 4.33
C PHE A 91 16.07 -9.86 4.57
N PRO A 92 15.56 -11.10 4.64
CA PRO A 92 14.13 -11.35 4.81
C PRO A 92 13.58 -10.76 6.12
N THR A 93 12.39 -10.19 6.08
CA THR A 93 11.74 -9.52 7.23
C THR A 93 11.65 -10.41 8.48
N ASN A 94 11.40 -11.71 8.31
CA ASN A 94 11.34 -12.66 9.43
C ASN A 94 12.72 -12.85 10.12
N LYS A 95 13.81 -12.75 9.35
CA LYS A 95 15.17 -12.80 9.89
C LYS A 95 15.53 -11.50 10.57
N LEU A 96 15.08 -10.36 10.01
CA LEU A 96 15.21 -9.06 10.65
C LEU A 96 14.56 -9.02 12.04
N LYS A 97 13.32 -9.51 12.17
CA LYS A 97 12.62 -9.59 13.45
C LYS A 97 13.38 -10.40 14.50
N GLY A 98 13.95 -11.55 14.10
CA GLY A 98 14.68 -12.43 15.01
C GLY A 98 15.98 -11.83 15.56
N HIS A 99 16.58 -10.88 14.85
CA HIS A 99 17.84 -10.23 15.23
C HIS A 99 17.66 -8.72 15.47
N PHE A 100 16.42 -8.24 15.60
CA PHE A 100 16.15 -6.82 15.63
C PHE A 100 16.82 -6.14 16.83
N THR A 101 16.86 -6.78 18.00
CA THR A 101 17.49 -6.20 19.20
C THR A 101 18.96 -5.81 18.99
N GLN A 102 19.73 -6.62 18.25
CA GLN A 102 21.13 -6.33 17.96
C GLN A 102 21.29 -5.34 16.79
N LEU A 103 20.33 -5.35 15.85
CA LEU A 103 20.38 -4.53 14.64
C LEU A 103 19.67 -3.18 14.81
N ALA A 104 18.90 -2.98 15.88
CA ALA A 104 18.07 -1.80 16.09
C ALA A 104 18.85 -0.48 15.96
N PRO A 105 20.06 -0.31 16.56
CA PRO A 105 20.82 0.93 16.40
C PRO A 105 21.20 1.18 14.94
N VAL A 106 21.69 0.15 14.25
CA VAL A 106 22.16 0.24 12.86
C VAL A 106 21.01 0.50 11.89
N VAL A 107 19.89 -0.22 12.04
CA VAL A 107 18.70 -0.03 11.19
C VAL A 107 18.12 1.37 11.41
N THR A 108 18.07 1.84 12.67
CA THR A 108 17.59 3.19 13.00
C THR A 108 18.47 4.26 12.39
N GLU A 109 19.80 4.09 12.44
CA GLU A 109 20.75 5.00 11.80
C GLU A 109 20.55 5.02 10.28
N ILE A 110 20.45 3.86 9.62
CA ILE A 110 20.27 3.75 8.17
C ILE A 110 18.99 4.49 7.74
N VAL A 111 17.86 4.21 8.40
CA VAL A 111 16.58 4.84 8.05
C VAL A 111 16.63 6.34 8.31
N THR A 112 17.14 6.76 9.46
CA THR A 112 17.25 8.18 9.82
C THR A 112 18.11 8.94 8.83
N ARG A 113 19.28 8.40 8.46
CA ARG A 113 20.17 9.03 7.47
C ARG A 113 19.54 9.06 6.07
N SER A 114 18.85 8.00 5.67
CA SER A 114 18.15 7.95 4.38
C SER A 114 17.09 9.06 4.30
N LEU A 115 16.27 9.21 5.34
CA LEU A 115 15.24 10.24 5.42
C LEU A 115 15.83 11.65 5.43
N LEU A 116 16.84 11.91 6.27
CA LEU A 116 17.49 13.22 6.34
C LEU A 116 18.21 13.59 5.04
N SER A 117 18.74 12.62 4.30
CA SER A 117 19.37 12.86 3.00
C SER A 117 18.37 13.14 1.87
N SER A 118 17.11 12.69 2.00
CA SER A 118 16.10 12.84 0.96
C SER A 118 15.46 14.24 0.92
N VAL A 119 15.69 15.06 1.94
CA VAL A 119 15.26 16.46 1.98
C VAL A 119 16.39 17.31 1.39
N CYS A 120 16.47 17.36 0.07
CA CYS A 120 17.27 18.32 -0.69
C CYS A 120 16.62 18.57 -2.05
N SER A 121 15.89 19.70 -2.16
CA SER A 121 15.66 20.61 -3.32
C SER A 121 14.23 21.13 -3.34
#